data_AF-R6H818-F1
#
_entry.id   AF-R6H818-F1
#
_cell.length_a   1.000
_cell.length_b   1.000
_cell.length_c   1.000
_cell.angle_alpha   90.00
_cell.angle_beta   90.00
_cell.angle_gamma   90.00
#
_symmetry.space_group_name_H-M   'P 1'
#
loop_
_entity.id
_entity.type
_entity.pdbx_description
1 polymer ?
#
loop_
_entity_poly.entity_id
_entity_poly.type
_entity_poly.pdbx_seq_one_letter_code
_entity_poly.pdbx_strand_id
1 'polypeptide(L)'
;MRKTGTANRLLAAVLTLALLLSLALPAGAAAAADVVHPAFTQVDSSEVSASLPGMEATELEPSAYSDTDSVRVSIVLEEKSTVAAGFSTQAIGSNTAAATYRGRLETRQAAVTAAIEEQALDGEALDVVWNLTLSANAISANVAYGKLEEIRQVPGVKAVYLETRYEPMTQADTSNVVAQQMTGAASVQQDAGYTGAGSRIAVVDTGTDTDHQSFSSAAWEYSLKLQAEKKGMSLEDYMASLDLMDAEEIAGVLSQLHVAKRDENLTGEDLYLNGKLPFVFNYIDGDLDVTHDNDEQGEHGSHVAGITSAGDYIPTKDASIYDFDGDGDLDQADAQALMDHVVKGSEIHSAEYADLSGNGSVSAYDVLLRL
;
A
#
# COMPACT_ATOMS: atom_id res chain seq x y z
N MET A 1 44.92 49.70 48.02
CA MET A 1 43.60 49.10 48.30
C MET A 1 43.53 47.75 47.62
N ARG A 2 43.37 46.69 48.41
CA ARG A 2 43.30 45.27 48.01
C ARG A 2 41.86 44.90 47.67
N LYS A 3 41.73 43.80 46.92
CA LYS A 3 40.55 42.92 46.71
C LYS A 3 39.62 43.23 45.51
N THR A 4 40.11 43.00 44.29
CA THR A 4 39.24 42.72 43.12
C THR A 4 39.58 41.43 42.37
N GLY A 5 40.71 40.77 42.69
CA GLY A 5 41.13 39.55 41.99
C GLY A 5 40.37 38.28 42.40
N THR A 6 39.88 38.17 43.64
CA THR A 6 39.12 37.00 44.10
C THR A 6 37.66 37.03 43.67
N ALA A 7 37.04 38.21 43.59
CA ALA A 7 35.66 38.36 43.12
C ALA A 7 35.53 38.02 41.63
N ASN A 8 36.45 38.48 40.79
CA ASN A 8 36.45 38.13 39.35
C ASN A 8 36.78 36.65 39.10
N ARG A 9 37.59 36.02 39.95
CA ARG A 9 37.85 34.56 39.87
C ARG A 9 36.67 33.74 40.33
N LEU A 10 35.92 34.20 41.32
CA LEU A 10 34.66 33.58 41.75
C LEU A 10 33.60 33.73 40.65
N LEU A 11 33.49 34.91 40.05
CA LEU A 11 32.56 35.16 38.94
C LEU A 11 32.90 34.30 37.72
N ALA A 12 34.18 34.20 37.38
CA ALA A 12 34.65 33.34 36.29
C ALA A 12 34.36 31.85 36.58
N ALA A 13 34.59 31.39 37.81
CA ALA A 13 34.29 30.01 38.22
C ALA A 13 32.78 29.72 38.24
N VAL A 14 31.95 30.68 38.63
CA VAL A 14 30.49 30.56 38.55
C VAL A 14 30.01 30.56 37.09
N LEU A 15 30.63 31.36 36.22
CA LEU A 15 30.32 31.36 34.78
C LEU A 15 30.72 30.05 34.11
N THR A 16 31.91 29.49 34.39
CA THR A 16 32.30 28.18 33.87
C THR A 16 31.45 27.06 34.44
N LEU A 17 31.05 27.12 35.71
CA LEU A 17 30.13 26.15 36.28
C LEU A 17 28.73 26.26 35.64
N ALA A 18 28.24 27.46 35.37
CA ALA A 18 26.96 27.68 34.66
C ALA A 18 27.02 27.22 33.21
N LEU A 19 28.14 27.43 32.51
CA LEU A 19 28.39 26.88 31.17
C LEU A 19 28.47 25.35 31.19
N LEU A 20 29.14 24.75 32.18
CA LEU A 20 29.22 23.28 32.32
C LEU A 20 27.88 22.66 32.75
N LEU A 21 27.07 23.36 33.54
CA LEU A 21 25.69 22.97 33.89
C LEU A 21 24.73 23.16 32.70
N SER A 22 25.01 24.09 31.78
CA SER A 22 24.23 24.25 30.54
C SER A 22 24.50 23.16 29.49
N LEU A 23 25.62 22.42 29.59
CA LEU A 23 25.86 21.19 28.83
C LEU A 23 25.28 19.93 29.51
N ALA A 24 24.72 20.07 30.71
CA ALA A 24 24.09 19.01 31.48
C ALA A 24 22.63 19.38 31.84
N LEU A 25 21.84 19.69 30.81
CA LEU A 25 20.38 19.48 30.86
C LEU A 25 20.06 18.19 30.11
N PRO A 26 19.00 17.48 30.54
CA PRO A 26 18.86 16.05 30.32
C PRO A 26 18.74 15.73 28.84
N ALA A 27 19.39 14.63 28.44
CA ALA A 27 19.06 13.86 27.24
C ALA A 27 17.67 13.21 27.36
N GLY A 28 16.67 13.99 27.77
CA GLY A 28 15.29 13.61 28.05
C GLY A 28 14.28 14.71 27.72
N ALA A 29 14.66 15.74 26.97
CA ALA A 29 13.77 16.81 26.50
C ALA A 29 13.86 17.06 24.98
N ALA A 30 14.21 16.02 24.21
CA ALA A 30 14.06 15.98 22.75
C ALA A 30 13.16 14.83 22.28
N ALA A 31 12.34 14.28 23.19
CA ALA A 31 11.33 13.25 22.91
C ALA A 31 9.97 13.61 23.53
N ALA A 32 9.63 14.90 23.48
CA ALA A 32 8.31 15.41 23.85
C ALA A 32 7.88 16.49 22.84
N ALA A 33 8.03 16.19 21.55
CA ALA A 33 6.95 16.49 20.64
C ALA A 33 6.08 15.22 20.68
N ASP A 34 4.79 15.36 20.96
CA ASP A 34 3.80 14.29 20.80
C ASP A 34 3.75 13.90 19.32
N VAL A 35 4.76 13.15 18.87
CA VAL A 35 4.60 12.25 17.74
C VAL A 35 4.10 10.97 18.39
N VAL A 36 2.79 10.76 18.29
CA VAL A 36 2.18 9.46 18.57
C VAL A 36 2.86 8.47 17.62
N HIS A 37 3.90 7.80 18.08
CA HIS A 37 4.40 6.62 17.41
C HIS A 37 3.34 5.54 17.62
N PRO A 38 2.66 5.06 16.56
CA PRO A 38 1.75 3.94 16.72
C PRO A 38 2.52 2.80 17.38
N ALA A 39 2.03 2.37 18.55
CA ALA A 39 2.59 1.23 19.26
C ALA A 39 2.18 -0.02 18.50
N PHE A 40 3.06 -0.49 17.61
CA PHE A 40 2.87 -1.77 16.95
C PHE A 40 3.11 -2.87 17.98
N THR A 41 2.02 -3.48 18.43
CA THR A 41 2.09 -4.72 19.17
C THR A 41 2.13 -5.84 18.15
N GLN A 42 3.18 -6.64 18.14
CA GLN A 42 3.21 -7.84 17.33
C GLN A 42 2.12 -8.77 17.82
N VAL A 43 1.05 -8.91 17.05
CA VAL A 43 -0.02 -9.87 17.32
C VAL A 43 0.52 -11.24 16.93
N ASP A 44 0.27 -12.24 17.78
CA ASP A 44 0.60 -13.62 17.45
C ASP A 44 -0.29 -14.05 16.27
N SER A 45 0.33 -14.26 15.11
CA SER A 45 -0.38 -14.66 13.90
C SER A 45 -1.03 -16.05 14.03
N SER A 46 -0.73 -16.80 15.09
CA SER A 46 -1.39 -18.07 15.39
C SER A 46 -2.77 -17.93 16.04
N GLU A 47 -3.15 -16.75 16.58
CA GLU A 47 -4.48 -16.54 17.18
C GLU A 47 -5.54 -16.02 16.18
N VAL A 48 -5.13 -15.56 14.99
CA VAL A 48 -6.07 -15.20 13.91
C VAL A 48 -6.48 -16.47 13.16
N SER A 49 -7.33 -17.29 13.78
CA SER A 49 -8.05 -18.37 13.11
C SER A 49 -9.28 -17.81 12.40
N ALA A 50 -9.08 -16.96 11.39
CA ALA A 50 -10.13 -16.72 10.41
C ALA A 50 -10.17 -17.93 9.46
N SER A 51 -10.85 -19.01 9.87
CA SER A 51 -11.22 -20.06 8.93
C SER A 51 -12.32 -19.50 8.03
N LEU A 52 -11.94 -18.95 6.88
CA LEU A 52 -12.88 -18.65 5.80
C LEU A 52 -13.48 -19.98 5.32
N PRO A 53 -14.81 -20.18 5.40
CA PRO A 53 -15.43 -21.38 4.86
C PRO A 53 -15.15 -21.45 3.35
N GLY A 54 -14.45 -22.49 2.89
CA GLY A 54 -14.19 -22.73 1.46
C GLY A 54 -12.76 -22.48 0.98
N MET A 55 -11.85 -22.00 1.83
CA MET A 55 -10.41 -22.08 1.53
C MET A 55 -9.85 -23.35 2.18
N GLU A 56 -10.00 -24.49 1.50
CA GLU A 56 -9.05 -25.57 1.72
C GLU A 56 -7.68 -25.02 1.33
N ALA A 57 -6.79 -24.85 2.32
CA ALA A 57 -5.38 -24.70 2.05
C ALA A 57 -4.99 -25.90 1.18
N THR A 58 -4.77 -25.66 -0.11
CA THR A 58 -4.31 -26.70 -1.02
C THR A 58 -3.07 -27.27 -0.38
N GLU A 59 -3.12 -28.55 -0.01
CA GLU A 59 -1.93 -29.29 0.41
C GLU A 59 -0.82 -28.94 -0.58
N LEU A 60 0.36 -28.55 -0.07
CA LEU A 60 1.53 -28.38 -0.90
C LEU A 60 1.74 -29.70 -1.64
N GLU A 61 1.38 -29.72 -2.92
CA GLU A 61 1.53 -30.86 -3.80
C GLU A 61 2.94 -31.43 -3.62
N PRO A 62 3.10 -32.76 -3.46
CA PRO A 62 4.42 -33.36 -3.35
C PRO A 62 5.28 -32.93 -4.54
N SER A 63 6.55 -32.65 -4.30
CA SER A 63 7.45 -32.02 -5.28
C SER A 63 7.37 -32.72 -6.64
N ALA A 64 6.86 -32.02 -7.65
CA ALA A 64 6.64 -32.53 -9.00
C ALA A 64 7.94 -32.71 -9.82
N TYR A 65 9.12 -32.69 -9.18
CA TYR A 65 10.41 -32.67 -9.85
C TYR A 65 11.00 -34.06 -9.98
N SER A 66 11.50 -34.37 -11.17
CA SER A 66 12.38 -35.52 -11.41
C SER A 66 13.80 -35.22 -10.93
N ASP A 67 14.58 -36.25 -10.58
CA ASP A 67 15.97 -36.08 -10.13
C ASP A 67 16.85 -35.32 -11.13
N THR A 68 16.50 -35.36 -12.42
CA THR A 68 17.23 -34.68 -13.50
C THR A 68 16.75 -33.27 -13.79
N ASP A 69 15.65 -32.82 -13.18
CA ASP A 69 15.12 -31.49 -13.44
C ASP A 69 16.06 -30.42 -12.91
N SER A 70 16.38 -29.43 -13.75
CA SER A 70 17.15 -28.27 -13.33
C SER A 70 16.26 -27.34 -12.51
N VAL A 71 16.61 -27.19 -11.23
CA VAL A 71 15.92 -26.33 -10.26
C VAL A 71 16.85 -25.25 -9.74
N ARG A 72 16.30 -24.10 -9.36
CA ARG A 72 17.06 -23.06 -8.67
C ARG A 72 17.01 -23.26 -7.17
N VAL A 73 18.17 -23.24 -6.53
CA VAL A 73 18.30 -23.42 -5.09
C VAL A 73 19.11 -22.31 -4.45
N SER A 74 18.72 -21.95 -3.23
CA SER A 74 19.50 -21.12 -2.32
C SER A 74 20.29 -22.02 -1.36
N ILE A 75 21.61 -22.03 -1.53
CA ILE A 75 22.57 -22.77 -0.71
C ILE A 75 23.07 -21.84 0.39
N VAL A 76 22.50 -21.94 1.58
CA VAL A 76 22.87 -21.13 2.75
C VAL A 76 24.11 -21.70 3.40
N LEU A 77 25.09 -20.86 3.70
CA LEU A 77 26.37 -21.26 4.27
C LEU A 77 26.42 -21.09 5.79
N GLU A 78 27.32 -21.82 6.45
CA GLU A 78 27.45 -21.84 7.91
C GLU A 78 27.85 -20.49 8.51
N GLU A 79 28.74 -19.76 7.83
CA GLU A 79 29.20 -18.48 8.32
C GLU A 79 28.10 -17.41 8.26
N LYS A 80 28.05 -16.55 9.28
CA LYS A 80 27.12 -15.43 9.38
C LYS A 80 27.22 -14.49 8.18
N SER A 81 26.06 -14.05 7.69
CA SER A 81 25.94 -12.91 6.77
C SER A 81 26.47 -11.62 7.40
N THR A 82 26.65 -10.58 6.60
CA THR A 82 27.15 -9.28 7.06
C THR A 82 26.24 -8.70 8.15
N VAL A 83 24.92 -8.72 7.95
CA VAL A 83 23.98 -8.23 8.98
C VAL A 83 24.00 -9.12 10.22
N ALA A 84 24.02 -10.45 10.07
CA ALA A 84 24.07 -11.38 11.20
C ALA A 84 25.40 -11.32 11.98
N ALA A 85 26.47 -10.84 11.36
CA ALA A 85 27.76 -10.57 12.00
C ALA A 85 27.76 -9.26 12.82
N GLY A 86 26.67 -8.49 12.80
CA GLY A 86 26.47 -7.29 13.62
C GLY A 86 26.80 -5.97 12.92
N PHE A 87 27.02 -5.97 11.60
CA PHE A 87 27.20 -4.73 10.85
C PHE A 87 25.84 -4.02 10.67
N SER A 88 25.80 -2.72 10.98
CA SER A 88 24.61 -1.89 10.76
C SER A 88 24.29 -1.80 9.26
N THR A 89 22.99 -1.86 8.93
CA THR A 89 22.49 -1.62 7.57
C THR A 89 22.50 -0.13 7.21
N GLN A 90 22.55 0.77 8.19
CA GLN A 90 22.66 2.21 7.95
C GLN A 90 24.04 2.56 7.39
N ALA A 91 24.06 3.30 6.28
CA ALA A 91 25.28 3.73 5.58
C ALA A 91 26.26 2.58 5.25
N ILE A 92 25.78 1.34 5.12
CA ILE A 92 26.62 0.15 4.97
C ILE A 92 27.55 0.21 3.74
N GLY A 93 27.12 0.90 2.67
CA GLY A 93 27.95 1.12 1.48
C GLY A 93 29.25 1.89 1.74
N SER A 94 29.31 2.67 2.82
CA SER A 94 30.50 3.44 3.22
C SER A 94 31.33 2.77 4.33
N ASN A 95 30.88 1.62 4.85
CA ASN A 95 31.54 0.95 5.96
C ASN A 95 32.66 0.02 5.44
N THR A 96 33.91 0.46 5.54
CA THR A 96 35.08 -0.29 5.06
C THR A 96 35.24 -1.65 5.74
N ALA A 97 34.87 -1.78 7.02
CA ALA A 97 34.94 -3.05 7.72
C ALA A 97 33.89 -4.04 7.21
N ALA A 98 32.67 -3.57 6.91
CA ALA A 98 31.63 -4.37 6.28
C ALA A 98 32.04 -4.80 4.86
N ALA A 99 32.64 -3.90 4.08
CA ALA A 99 33.16 -4.22 2.74
C ALA A 99 34.26 -5.30 2.80
N THR A 100 35.21 -5.16 3.73
CA THR A 100 36.28 -6.16 3.94
C THR A 100 35.71 -7.51 4.36
N TYR A 101 34.73 -7.51 5.27
CA TYR A 101 34.04 -8.72 5.70
C TYR A 101 33.34 -9.43 4.53
N ARG A 102 32.67 -8.67 3.66
CA ARG A 102 32.00 -9.19 2.46
C ARG A 102 32.97 -9.81 1.46
N GLY A 103 34.11 -9.17 1.18
CA GLY A 103 35.14 -9.76 0.31
C GLY A 103 35.71 -11.07 0.85
N ARG A 104 35.80 -11.20 2.18
CA ARG A 104 36.17 -12.47 2.82
C ARG A 104 35.07 -13.53 2.69
N LEU A 105 33.79 -13.14 2.78
CA LEU A 105 32.68 -14.06 2.51
C LEU A 105 32.71 -14.54 1.06
N GLU A 106 32.93 -13.66 0.09
CA GLU A 106 33.03 -14.02 -1.34
C GLU A 106 34.15 -15.03 -1.60
N THR A 107 35.32 -14.84 -0.97
CA THR A 107 36.44 -15.79 -1.08
C THR A 107 36.08 -17.17 -0.53
N ARG A 108 35.33 -17.21 0.58
CA ARG A 108 34.88 -18.49 1.15
C ARG A 108 33.75 -19.12 0.37
N GLN A 109 32.82 -18.34 -0.17
CA GLN A 109 31.78 -18.80 -1.07
C GLN A 109 32.42 -19.51 -2.27
N ALA A 110 33.45 -18.93 -2.88
CA ALA A 110 34.19 -19.57 -3.97
C ALA A 110 34.83 -20.91 -3.57
N ALA A 111 35.36 -21.03 -2.34
CA ALA A 111 35.91 -22.28 -1.84
C ALA A 111 34.82 -23.35 -1.61
N VAL A 112 33.65 -22.96 -1.09
CA VAL A 112 32.51 -23.88 -0.94
C VAL A 112 31.95 -24.27 -2.31
N THR A 113 31.86 -23.35 -3.27
CA THR A 113 31.50 -23.65 -4.66
C THR A 113 32.40 -24.73 -5.24
N ALA A 114 33.73 -24.57 -5.16
CA ALA A 114 34.66 -25.58 -5.65
C ALA A 114 34.49 -26.95 -4.96
N ALA A 115 34.18 -26.95 -3.65
CA ALA A 115 33.90 -28.19 -2.92
C ALA A 115 32.58 -28.85 -3.38
N ILE A 116 31.55 -28.07 -3.70
CA ILE A 116 30.28 -28.56 -4.26
C ILE A 116 30.51 -29.19 -5.63
N GLU A 117 31.26 -28.50 -6.49
CA GLU A 117 31.62 -28.98 -7.83
C GLU A 117 32.33 -30.33 -7.76
N GLU A 118 33.31 -30.48 -6.87
CA GLU A 118 34.08 -31.72 -6.70
C GLU A 118 33.28 -32.85 -6.04
N GLN A 119 32.48 -32.56 -4.99
CA GLN A 119 31.90 -33.58 -4.11
C GLN A 119 30.46 -33.97 -4.45
N ALA A 120 29.69 -33.08 -5.08
CA ALA A 120 28.27 -33.28 -5.37
C ALA A 120 27.95 -33.25 -6.86
N LEU A 121 28.75 -32.55 -7.68
CA LEU A 121 28.51 -32.39 -9.12
C LEU A 121 29.49 -33.14 -10.01
N ASP A 122 30.20 -34.14 -9.47
CA ASP A 122 31.10 -35.01 -10.24
C ASP A 122 32.20 -34.23 -11.02
N GLY A 123 32.59 -33.06 -10.51
CA GLY A 123 33.57 -32.14 -11.11
C GLY A 123 32.98 -31.14 -12.11
N GLU A 124 31.66 -31.13 -12.31
CA GLU A 124 31.00 -30.12 -13.15
C GLU A 124 30.88 -28.78 -12.44
N ALA A 125 30.93 -27.69 -13.22
CA ALA A 125 30.84 -26.34 -12.70
C ALA A 125 29.42 -26.03 -12.18
N LEU A 126 29.34 -25.40 -11.01
CA LEU A 126 28.07 -24.99 -10.42
C LEU A 126 27.55 -23.76 -11.18
N ASP A 127 26.33 -23.83 -11.69
CA ASP A 127 25.68 -22.70 -12.39
C ASP A 127 25.18 -21.65 -11.38
N VAL A 128 26.11 -20.82 -10.90
CA VAL A 128 25.83 -19.77 -9.92
C VAL A 128 25.12 -18.59 -10.60
N VAL A 129 23.95 -18.25 -10.06
CA VAL A 129 23.13 -17.11 -10.50
C VAL A 129 23.43 -15.89 -9.65
N TRP A 130 23.48 -16.04 -8.32
CA TRP A 130 23.72 -14.93 -7.40
C TRP A 130 24.56 -15.35 -6.20
N ASN A 131 25.43 -14.45 -5.74
CA ASN A 131 26.10 -14.55 -4.46
C ASN A 131 25.55 -13.50 -3.50
N LEU A 132 25.02 -13.94 -2.36
CA LEU A 132 24.45 -13.09 -1.33
C LEU A 132 25.39 -13.07 -0.13
N THR A 133 25.78 -11.88 0.32
CA THR A 133 26.65 -11.69 1.50
C THR A 133 26.06 -10.77 2.56
N LEU A 134 24.99 -10.06 2.23
CA LEU A 134 24.45 -8.97 3.04
C LEU A 134 23.46 -9.47 4.10
N SER A 135 22.22 -9.77 3.69
CA SER A 135 21.14 -10.27 4.56
C SER A 135 21.31 -11.76 4.86
N ALA A 136 21.67 -12.54 3.83
CA ALA A 136 22.06 -13.94 3.91
C ALA A 136 23.51 -14.12 3.43
N ASN A 137 24.15 -15.20 3.90
CA ASN A 137 25.39 -15.73 3.32
C ASN A 137 24.98 -16.97 2.52
N ALA A 138 24.68 -16.78 1.24
CA ALA A 138 24.10 -17.83 0.41
C ALA A 138 24.54 -17.72 -1.05
N ILE A 139 24.51 -18.85 -1.74
CA ILE A 139 24.76 -18.97 -3.18
C ILE A 139 23.45 -19.43 -3.82
N SER A 140 22.90 -18.66 -4.74
CA SER A 140 21.78 -19.07 -5.58
C SER A 140 22.34 -19.72 -6.85
N ALA A 141 21.97 -20.96 -7.13
CA ALA A 141 22.49 -21.73 -8.25
C ALA A 141 21.43 -22.64 -8.88
N ASN A 142 21.57 -22.95 -10.17
CA ASN A 142 20.77 -23.97 -10.83
C ASN A 142 21.48 -25.33 -10.71
N VAL A 143 20.77 -26.35 -10.24
CA VAL A 143 21.30 -27.71 -10.04
C VAL A 143 20.23 -28.75 -10.39
N ALA A 144 20.63 -29.98 -10.67
CA ALA A 144 19.69 -31.09 -10.80
C ALA A 144 19.02 -31.38 -9.43
N TYR A 145 17.71 -31.59 -9.42
CA TYR A 145 16.93 -31.80 -8.19
C TYR A 145 17.45 -32.96 -7.33
N GLY A 146 17.93 -34.03 -7.96
CA GLY A 146 18.51 -35.19 -7.26
C GLY A 146 19.81 -34.89 -6.50
N LYS A 147 20.49 -33.78 -6.82
CA LYS A 147 21.76 -33.39 -6.18
C LYS A 147 21.59 -32.59 -4.89
N LEU A 148 20.35 -32.21 -4.52
CA LEU A 148 20.09 -31.37 -3.35
C LEU A 148 20.63 -31.99 -2.05
N GLU A 149 20.44 -33.30 -1.84
CA GLU A 149 20.92 -33.95 -0.62
C GLU A 149 22.45 -34.05 -0.59
N GLU A 150 23.09 -34.36 -1.72
CA GLU A 150 24.56 -34.37 -1.82
C GLU A 150 25.16 -32.99 -1.49
N ILE A 151 24.57 -31.92 -2.02
CA ILE A 151 24.98 -30.53 -1.75
C ILE A 151 24.81 -30.17 -0.26
N ARG A 152 23.74 -30.64 0.40
CA ARG A 152 23.53 -30.40 1.86
C ARG A 152 24.64 -31.00 2.71
N GLN A 153 25.31 -32.05 2.25
CA GLN A 153 26.36 -32.74 2.99
C GLN A 153 27.75 -32.12 2.78
N VAL A 154 27.91 -31.17 1.84
CA VAL A 154 29.20 -30.52 1.57
C VAL A 154 29.60 -29.62 2.76
N PRO A 155 30.82 -29.77 3.32
CA PRO A 155 31.29 -28.95 4.42
C PRO A 155 31.19 -27.45 4.14
N GLY A 156 30.61 -26.70 5.07
CA GLY A 156 30.36 -25.27 4.95
C GLY A 156 28.96 -24.91 4.41
N VAL A 157 28.21 -25.88 3.91
CA VAL A 157 26.77 -25.73 3.60
C VAL A 157 25.96 -25.97 4.87
N LYS A 158 25.11 -25.00 5.20
CA LYS A 158 24.20 -25.07 6.35
C LYS A 158 22.84 -25.63 5.97
N ALA A 159 22.30 -25.21 4.82
CA ALA A 159 21.00 -25.65 4.33
C ALA A 159 20.88 -25.37 2.82
N VAL A 160 20.03 -26.14 2.15
CA VAL A 160 19.64 -25.90 0.76
C VAL A 160 18.13 -25.71 0.72
N TYR A 161 17.66 -24.65 0.06
CA TYR A 161 16.24 -24.38 -0.12
C TYR A 161 15.93 -24.33 -1.61
N LEU A 162 14.86 -25.02 -2.01
CA LEU A 162 14.30 -24.85 -3.35
C LEU A 162 13.71 -23.45 -3.46
N GLU A 163 14.11 -22.69 -4.47
CA GLU A 163 13.57 -21.36 -4.71
C GLU A 163 12.24 -21.46 -5.48
N THR A 164 11.27 -20.66 -5.07
CA THR A 164 10.07 -20.44 -5.88
C THR A 164 10.42 -19.48 -7.02
N ARG A 165 10.46 -20.01 -8.25
CA ARG A 165 10.71 -19.23 -9.45
C ARG A 165 9.39 -18.76 -10.03
N TYR A 166 9.21 -17.44 -10.08
CA TYR A 166 8.12 -16.82 -10.82
C TYR A 166 8.67 -16.34 -12.16
N GLU A 167 8.08 -16.81 -13.25
CA GLU A 167 8.35 -16.24 -14.57
C GLU A 167 7.42 -15.05 -14.78
N PRO A 168 7.92 -13.94 -15.38
CA PRO A 168 7.04 -12.88 -15.83
C PRO A 168 5.98 -13.48 -16.76
N MET A 169 4.73 -13.19 -16.49
CA MET A 169 3.65 -13.51 -17.43
C MET A 169 3.88 -12.69 -18.70
N THR A 170 4.30 -13.35 -19.78
CA THR A 170 4.62 -12.69 -21.06
C THR A 170 3.40 -12.43 -21.93
N GLN A 171 2.27 -13.07 -21.60
CA GLN A 171 0.96 -12.81 -22.16
C GLN A 171 -0.02 -12.76 -20.99
N ALA A 172 -0.44 -11.55 -20.63
CA ALA A 172 -1.51 -11.33 -19.67
C ALA A 172 -2.76 -10.95 -20.45
N ASP A 173 -3.87 -11.61 -20.16
CA ASP A 173 -5.17 -11.05 -20.45
C ASP A 173 -5.42 -9.95 -19.40
N THR A 174 -5.17 -8.70 -19.78
CA THR A 174 -5.29 -7.54 -18.88
C THR A 174 -6.77 -7.19 -18.71
N SER A 175 -7.52 -8.08 -18.08
CA SER A 175 -8.86 -7.76 -17.60
C SER A 175 -8.74 -7.10 -16.23
N ASN A 176 -9.23 -5.88 -16.08
CA ASN A 176 -9.25 -5.13 -14.81
C ASN A 176 -10.59 -5.24 -14.08
N VAL A 177 -11.56 -5.94 -14.68
CA VAL A 177 -12.72 -6.58 -14.01
C VAL A 177 -12.32 -7.38 -12.76
N VAL A 178 -11.03 -7.71 -12.69
CA VAL A 178 -10.43 -8.71 -11.84
C VAL A 178 -10.18 -8.22 -10.40
N ALA A 179 -10.17 -6.92 -10.08
CA ALA A 179 -9.91 -6.49 -8.69
C ALA A 179 -11.01 -6.93 -7.69
N GLN A 180 -12.28 -6.70 -8.02
CA GLN A 180 -13.39 -7.17 -7.19
C GLN A 180 -13.53 -8.71 -7.20
N GLN A 181 -13.14 -9.36 -8.31
CA GLN A 181 -13.15 -10.82 -8.42
C GLN A 181 -12.00 -11.48 -7.63
N MET A 182 -10.79 -10.92 -7.68
CA MET A 182 -9.60 -11.39 -6.94
C MET A 182 -9.78 -11.28 -5.45
N THR A 183 -10.42 -10.21 -5.00
CA THR A 183 -10.68 -9.96 -3.57
C THR A 183 -11.92 -10.68 -3.08
N GLY A 184 -12.79 -11.17 -3.98
CA GLY A 184 -14.12 -11.68 -3.64
C GLY A 184 -15.08 -10.59 -3.15
N ALA A 185 -14.78 -9.31 -3.37
CA ALA A 185 -15.65 -8.21 -2.94
C ALA A 185 -17.03 -8.28 -3.61
N ALA A 186 -17.08 -8.70 -4.87
CA ALA A 186 -18.34 -8.83 -5.62
C ALA A 186 -19.31 -9.83 -4.97
N SER A 187 -18.84 -10.99 -4.50
CA SER A 187 -19.71 -11.98 -3.84
C SER A 187 -20.18 -11.50 -2.47
N VAL A 188 -19.34 -10.79 -1.72
CA VAL A 188 -19.75 -10.17 -0.44
C VAL A 188 -20.86 -9.14 -0.64
N GLN A 189 -20.78 -8.32 -1.68
CA GLN A 189 -21.80 -7.31 -1.99
C GLN A 189 -23.08 -7.94 -2.55
N GLN A 190 -22.96 -8.85 -3.53
CA GLN A 190 -24.11 -9.43 -4.25
C GLN A 190 -24.81 -10.53 -3.46
N ASP A 191 -24.06 -11.47 -2.88
CA ASP A 191 -24.62 -12.67 -2.25
C ASP A 191 -24.93 -12.45 -0.78
N ALA A 192 -24.06 -11.72 -0.06
CA ALA A 192 -24.24 -11.46 1.37
C ALA A 192 -24.89 -10.10 1.66
N GLY A 193 -25.08 -9.25 0.65
CA GLY A 193 -25.80 -7.97 0.76
C GLY A 193 -25.05 -6.88 1.55
N TYR A 194 -23.74 -7.04 1.73
CA TYR A 194 -22.90 -6.06 2.42
C TYR A 194 -22.39 -5.00 1.43
N THR A 195 -23.14 -3.91 1.29
CA THR A 195 -22.85 -2.84 0.32
C THR A 195 -22.11 -1.64 0.91
N GLY A 196 -21.90 -1.61 2.22
CA GLY A 196 -21.34 -0.46 2.93
C GLY A 196 -22.36 0.66 3.23
N ALA A 197 -23.63 0.51 2.85
CA ALA A 197 -24.67 1.48 3.21
C ALA A 197 -24.78 1.63 4.74
N GLY A 198 -24.71 2.88 5.24
CA GLY A 198 -24.65 3.21 6.67
C GLY A 198 -23.27 3.09 7.31
N SER A 199 -22.24 2.71 6.55
CA SER A 199 -20.85 2.78 6.98
C SER A 199 -20.20 4.08 6.51
N ARG A 200 -19.14 4.49 7.21
CA ARG A 200 -18.39 5.73 6.93
C ARG A 200 -16.92 5.38 6.73
N ILE A 201 -16.28 6.01 5.76
CA ILE A 201 -14.83 5.94 5.54
C ILE A 201 -14.27 7.36 5.52
N ALA A 202 -13.02 7.52 5.96
CA ALA A 202 -12.30 8.78 5.88
C ALA A 202 -11.13 8.62 4.91
N VAL A 203 -11.10 9.47 3.88
CA VAL A 203 -9.98 9.57 2.93
C VAL A 203 -9.22 10.84 3.27
N VAL A 204 -7.91 10.70 3.54
CA VAL A 204 -7.00 11.82 3.81
C VAL A 204 -5.92 11.77 2.74
N ASP A 205 -6.08 12.59 1.71
CA ASP A 205 -5.26 12.55 0.51
C ASP A 205 -5.15 13.96 -0.12
N THR A 206 -4.76 14.07 -1.40
CA THR A 206 -4.50 15.35 -2.09
C THR A 206 -5.75 16.17 -2.40
N GLY A 207 -6.94 15.60 -2.30
CA GLY A 207 -8.21 16.24 -2.67
C GLY A 207 -9.14 15.24 -3.35
N THR A 208 -10.37 15.65 -3.64
CA THR A 208 -11.35 14.82 -4.34
C THR A 208 -12.11 15.66 -5.35
N ASP A 209 -12.27 15.16 -6.57
CA ASP A 209 -13.18 15.70 -7.59
C ASP A 209 -14.63 15.61 -7.05
N THR A 210 -15.11 16.75 -6.57
CA THR A 210 -16.39 16.81 -5.84
C THR A 210 -17.61 16.84 -6.75
N ASP A 211 -17.45 17.27 -8.00
CA ASP A 211 -18.50 17.35 -9.00
C ASP A 211 -18.51 16.17 -9.98
N HIS A 212 -17.55 15.24 -9.84
CA HIS A 212 -17.61 13.95 -10.51
C HIS A 212 -18.93 13.21 -10.23
N GLN A 213 -19.51 12.60 -11.26
CA GLN A 213 -20.79 11.88 -11.18
C GLN A 213 -20.81 10.79 -10.09
N SER A 214 -19.68 10.12 -9.87
CA SER A 214 -19.52 9.04 -8.88
C SER A 214 -19.53 9.53 -7.42
N PHE A 215 -19.29 10.83 -7.21
CA PHE A 215 -19.41 11.50 -5.91
C PHE A 215 -20.67 12.36 -5.79
N SER A 216 -21.54 12.34 -6.81
CA SER A 216 -22.79 13.09 -6.78
C SER A 216 -23.78 12.53 -5.76
N SER A 217 -24.53 13.43 -5.12
CA SER A 217 -25.62 13.04 -4.20
C SER A 217 -26.68 12.18 -4.90
N ALA A 218 -26.93 12.42 -6.19
CA ALA A 218 -27.91 11.66 -6.97
C ALA A 218 -27.49 10.20 -7.17
N ALA A 219 -26.20 9.95 -7.45
CA ALA A 219 -25.65 8.60 -7.53
C ALA A 219 -25.79 7.85 -6.21
N TRP A 220 -25.50 8.53 -5.10
CA TRP A 220 -25.66 8.00 -3.76
C TRP A 220 -27.12 7.65 -3.43
N GLU A 221 -28.07 8.56 -3.67
CA GLU A 221 -29.50 8.31 -3.45
C GLU A 221 -30.02 7.17 -4.33
N TYR A 222 -29.59 7.11 -5.59
CA TYR A 222 -29.96 6.04 -6.52
C TYR A 222 -29.51 4.66 -6.00
N SER A 223 -28.26 4.57 -5.54
CA SER A 223 -27.73 3.33 -4.94
C SER A 223 -28.54 2.92 -3.70
N LEU A 224 -28.82 3.86 -2.78
CA LEU A 224 -29.65 3.58 -1.60
C LEU A 224 -31.06 3.12 -1.97
N LYS A 225 -31.65 3.68 -3.01
CA LYS A 225 -32.96 3.26 -3.52
C LYS A 225 -32.94 1.82 -4.02
N LEU A 226 -31.92 1.43 -4.80
CA LEU A 226 -31.78 0.04 -5.25
C LEU A 226 -31.64 -0.94 -4.08
N GLN A 227 -30.91 -0.55 -3.03
CA GLN A 227 -30.80 -1.38 -1.82
C GLN A 227 -32.11 -1.45 -1.03
N ALA A 228 -32.86 -0.34 -0.94
CA ALA A 228 -34.18 -0.31 -0.31
C ALA A 228 -35.15 -1.25 -1.03
N GLU A 229 -35.18 -1.21 -2.37
CA GLU A 229 -36.00 -2.09 -3.21
C GLU A 229 -35.66 -3.57 -2.99
N LYS A 230 -34.37 -3.92 -2.95
CA LYS A 230 -33.90 -5.29 -2.63
C LYS A 230 -34.36 -5.76 -1.25
N LYS A 231 -34.52 -4.85 -0.30
CA LYS A 231 -35.02 -5.13 1.07
C LYS A 231 -36.54 -5.00 1.22
N GLY A 232 -37.26 -4.63 0.15
CA GLY A 232 -38.70 -4.40 0.18
C GLY A 232 -39.12 -3.20 1.05
N MET A 233 -38.23 -2.22 1.21
CA MET A 233 -38.45 -1.00 1.99
C MET A 233 -38.65 0.22 1.08
N SER A 234 -39.30 1.26 1.60
CA SER A 234 -39.23 2.58 0.95
C SER A 234 -37.81 3.16 1.13
N LEU A 235 -37.42 4.10 0.26
CA LEU A 235 -36.14 4.81 0.41
C LEU A 235 -36.07 5.53 1.76
N GLU A 236 -37.15 6.19 2.17
CA GLU A 236 -37.25 6.91 3.45
C GLU A 236 -37.02 5.96 4.64
N ASP A 237 -37.74 4.84 4.70
CA ASP A 237 -37.58 3.86 5.78
C ASP A 237 -36.17 3.25 5.79
N TYR A 238 -35.60 3.03 4.60
CA TYR A 238 -34.27 2.47 4.49
C TYR A 238 -33.22 3.47 4.98
N MET A 239 -33.25 4.73 4.54
CA MET A 239 -32.35 5.78 5.01
C MET A 239 -32.47 6.00 6.52
N ALA A 240 -33.69 6.00 7.06
CA ALA A 240 -33.93 6.09 8.51
C ALA A 240 -33.38 4.89 9.30
N SER A 241 -33.12 3.76 8.65
CA SER A 241 -32.50 2.58 9.26
C SER A 241 -30.97 2.61 9.25
N LEU A 242 -30.36 3.55 8.54
CA LEU A 242 -28.91 3.67 8.37
C LEU A 242 -28.32 4.74 9.28
N ASP A 243 -27.03 4.59 9.60
CA ASP A 243 -26.24 5.60 10.32
C ASP A 243 -25.62 6.59 9.32
N LEU A 244 -26.45 7.52 8.84
CA LEU A 244 -26.05 8.54 7.86
C LEU A 244 -25.65 9.83 8.58
N MET A 245 -24.50 10.38 8.19
CA MET A 245 -24.04 11.68 8.70
C MET A 245 -24.80 12.81 8.02
N ASP A 246 -25.20 13.80 8.80
CA ASP A 246 -25.79 15.05 8.33
C ASP A 246 -25.11 16.28 8.96
N ALA A 247 -25.50 17.47 8.50
CA ALA A 247 -24.97 18.73 9.00
C ALA A 247 -25.27 18.97 10.50
N GLU A 248 -26.36 18.44 11.04
CA GLU A 248 -26.73 18.60 12.45
C GLU A 248 -25.81 17.77 13.35
N GLU A 249 -25.49 16.54 12.95
CA GLU A 249 -24.50 15.71 13.63
C GLU A 249 -23.13 16.40 13.67
N ILE A 250 -22.68 16.94 12.52
CA ILE A 250 -21.41 17.67 12.43
C ILE A 250 -21.42 18.90 13.36
N ALA A 251 -22.49 19.69 13.33
CA ALA A 251 -22.65 20.84 14.21
C ALA A 251 -22.59 20.44 15.70
N GLY A 252 -23.17 19.30 16.07
CA GLY A 252 -23.14 18.76 17.42
C GLY A 252 -21.74 18.40 17.92
N VAL A 253 -20.82 18.01 17.03
CA VAL A 253 -19.43 17.66 17.37
C VAL A 253 -18.41 18.74 16.99
N LEU A 254 -18.83 19.80 16.30
CA LEU A 254 -17.93 20.80 15.71
C LEU A 254 -16.92 21.39 16.70
N SER A 255 -17.36 21.69 17.93
CA SER A 255 -16.50 22.22 18.99
C SER A 255 -15.35 21.28 19.41
N GLN A 256 -15.43 19.99 19.05
CA GLN A 256 -14.41 18.99 19.31
C GLN A 256 -13.39 18.87 18.17
N LEU A 257 -13.72 19.38 16.97
CA LEU A 257 -12.90 19.24 15.78
C LEU A 257 -11.80 20.31 15.72
N HIS A 258 -10.66 19.97 15.13
CA HIS A 258 -9.57 20.93 14.93
C HIS A 258 -9.92 22.06 13.95
N VAL A 259 -10.84 21.80 13.02
CA VAL A 259 -11.32 22.79 12.05
C VAL A 259 -11.97 24.00 12.73
N ALA A 260 -12.73 23.78 13.81
CA ALA A 260 -13.37 24.87 14.56
C ALA A 260 -12.37 25.80 15.28
N LYS A 261 -11.12 25.35 15.47
CA LYS A 261 -10.04 26.21 16.01
C LYS A 261 -9.39 27.08 14.94
N ARG A 262 -9.60 26.77 13.66
CA ARG A 262 -9.02 27.49 12.52
C ARG A 262 -9.95 28.59 12.04
N ASP A 263 -11.25 28.29 12.00
CA ASP A 263 -12.30 29.28 11.76
C ASP A 263 -13.47 29.03 12.70
N GLU A 264 -13.72 30.01 13.58
CA GLU A 264 -14.81 29.97 14.57
C GLU A 264 -16.19 30.22 13.94
N ASN A 265 -16.25 30.64 12.68
CA ASN A 265 -17.51 30.91 11.97
C ASN A 265 -18.01 29.71 11.16
N LEU A 266 -17.20 28.65 11.00
CA LEU A 266 -17.62 27.45 10.31
C LEU A 266 -18.81 26.83 11.02
N THR A 267 -19.75 26.33 10.23
CA THR A 267 -20.92 25.61 10.70
C THR A 267 -20.86 24.15 10.24
N GLY A 268 -21.75 23.31 10.80
CA GLY A 268 -21.91 21.95 10.28
C GLY A 268 -22.39 21.93 8.82
N GLU A 269 -23.17 22.94 8.40
CA GLU A 269 -23.64 23.09 7.02
C GLU A 269 -22.48 23.40 6.07
N ASP A 270 -21.52 24.22 6.48
CA ASP A 270 -20.35 24.56 5.64
C ASP A 270 -19.44 23.35 5.37
N LEU A 271 -19.38 22.41 6.32
CA LEU A 271 -18.55 21.21 6.24
C LEU A 271 -19.26 20.04 5.55
N TYR A 272 -20.59 20.11 5.44
CA TYR A 272 -21.42 19.10 4.81
C TYR A 272 -21.60 19.41 3.33
N LEU A 273 -20.90 18.68 2.46
CA LEU A 273 -20.98 18.93 1.03
C LEU A 273 -22.22 18.28 0.41
N ASN A 274 -22.41 16.97 0.61
CA ASN A 274 -23.59 16.23 0.16
C ASN A 274 -23.70 14.86 0.86
N GLY A 275 -24.73 14.06 0.52
CA GLY A 275 -24.93 12.72 1.13
C GLY A 275 -23.80 11.72 0.88
N LYS A 276 -23.01 11.90 -0.19
CA LYS A 276 -21.87 11.06 -0.55
C LYS A 276 -20.57 11.50 0.10
N LEU A 277 -20.35 12.80 0.18
CA LEU A 277 -19.22 13.49 0.80
C LEU A 277 -19.74 14.29 2.01
N PRO A 278 -20.10 13.61 3.12
CA PRO A 278 -20.80 14.28 4.22
C PRO A 278 -19.89 15.16 5.07
N PHE A 279 -18.56 15.05 4.94
CA PHE A 279 -17.62 15.94 5.61
C PHE A 279 -16.41 16.23 4.71
N VAL A 280 -16.13 17.50 4.47
CA VAL A 280 -14.98 17.95 3.67
C VAL A 280 -14.24 19.10 4.35
N PHE A 281 -12.90 19.11 4.29
CA PHE A 281 -12.09 20.25 4.71
C PHE A 281 -10.64 20.14 4.20
N ASN A 282 -10.08 21.22 3.67
CA ASN A 282 -8.67 21.29 3.28
C ASN A 282 -7.82 21.71 4.48
N TYR A 283 -7.05 20.76 5.02
CA TYR A 283 -6.23 21.02 6.20
C TYR A 283 -4.89 21.71 5.91
N ILE A 284 -4.47 21.80 4.65
CA ILE A 284 -3.24 22.47 4.22
C ILE A 284 -3.50 23.97 4.05
N ASP A 285 -4.51 24.34 3.27
CA ASP A 285 -4.85 25.73 2.98
C ASP A 285 -5.81 26.33 4.03
N GLY A 286 -6.55 25.48 4.73
CA GLY A 286 -7.41 25.88 5.84
C GLY A 286 -8.77 26.41 5.40
N ASP A 287 -9.28 25.95 4.27
CA ASP A 287 -10.57 26.32 3.70
C ASP A 287 -11.40 25.09 3.28
N LEU A 288 -12.49 25.35 2.55
CA LEU A 288 -13.44 24.34 2.07
C LEU A 288 -13.13 23.89 0.63
N ASP A 289 -12.05 24.39 0.03
CA ASP A 289 -11.65 24.01 -1.33
C ASP A 289 -10.88 22.69 -1.28
N VAL A 290 -11.62 21.60 -1.48
CA VAL A 290 -11.10 20.22 -1.43
C VAL A 290 -11.00 19.57 -2.81
N THR A 291 -11.35 20.29 -3.87
CA THR A 291 -11.18 19.80 -5.24
C THR A 291 -9.74 20.05 -5.73
N HIS A 292 -9.28 19.20 -6.64
CA HIS A 292 -8.01 19.41 -7.35
C HIS A 292 -8.15 20.30 -8.59
N ASP A 293 -9.36 20.71 -8.98
CA ASP A 293 -9.56 21.58 -10.16
C ASP A 293 -8.86 22.94 -10.02
N ASN A 294 -8.60 23.33 -8.76
CA ASN A 294 -8.02 24.61 -8.40
C ASN A 294 -6.54 24.49 -7.96
N ASP A 295 -5.91 23.31 -8.08
CA ASP A 295 -4.54 23.07 -7.59
C ASP A 295 -3.60 22.35 -8.58
N GLU A 296 -2.36 22.08 -8.12
CA GLU A 296 -1.33 21.34 -8.86
C GLU A 296 -1.00 19.97 -8.21
N GLN A 297 -1.76 19.52 -7.21
CA GLN A 297 -1.46 18.30 -6.43
C GLN A 297 -1.97 17.01 -7.08
N GLY A 298 -2.76 17.13 -8.15
CA GLY A 298 -3.18 16.02 -9.00
C GLY A 298 -4.25 15.12 -8.39
N GLU A 299 -4.81 14.23 -9.22
CA GLU A 299 -6.05 13.49 -8.95
C GLU A 299 -5.89 12.25 -8.04
N HIS A 300 -4.80 12.16 -7.28
CA HIS A 300 -4.49 10.97 -6.47
C HIS A 300 -5.59 10.68 -5.44
N GLY A 301 -6.08 11.69 -4.73
CA GLY A 301 -7.15 11.50 -3.76
C GLY A 301 -8.50 11.10 -4.38
N SER A 302 -8.86 11.63 -5.54
CA SER A 302 -10.03 11.20 -6.33
C SER A 302 -9.94 9.72 -6.70
N HIS A 303 -8.75 9.27 -7.12
CA HIS A 303 -8.50 7.87 -7.44
C HIS A 303 -8.62 6.96 -6.20
N VAL A 304 -8.09 7.38 -5.05
CA VAL A 304 -8.23 6.65 -3.78
C VAL A 304 -9.71 6.60 -3.33
N ALA A 305 -10.42 7.72 -3.42
CA ALA A 305 -11.84 7.80 -3.09
C ALA A 305 -12.69 6.94 -4.03
N GLY A 306 -12.31 6.86 -5.31
CA GLY A 306 -12.98 6.05 -6.33
C GLY A 306 -12.90 4.56 -6.03
N ILE A 307 -11.69 4.04 -5.75
CA ILE A 307 -11.47 2.64 -5.37
C ILE A 307 -12.30 2.22 -4.16
N THR A 308 -12.47 3.13 -3.19
CA THR A 308 -13.10 2.81 -1.91
C THR A 308 -14.60 2.98 -1.93
N SER A 309 -15.12 3.97 -2.66
CA SER A 309 -16.50 4.39 -2.51
C SER A 309 -17.10 5.08 -3.73
N ALA A 310 -16.64 4.88 -4.96
CA ALA A 310 -17.35 5.42 -6.13
C ALA A 310 -18.83 4.96 -6.14
N GLY A 311 -19.74 5.87 -6.52
CA GLY A 311 -21.12 5.53 -6.84
C GLY A 311 -21.26 5.17 -8.31
N ASP A 312 -21.87 4.02 -8.59
CA ASP A 312 -22.19 3.61 -9.96
C ASP A 312 -23.57 4.16 -10.36
N TYR A 313 -23.58 5.37 -10.92
CA TYR A 313 -24.76 5.97 -11.51
C TYR A 313 -24.38 7.06 -12.50
N ILE A 314 -25.01 7.00 -13.66
CA ILE A 314 -24.85 7.99 -14.71
C ILE A 314 -26.21 8.65 -14.96
N PRO A 315 -26.35 9.97 -14.73
CA PRO A 315 -27.63 10.65 -14.83
C PRO A 315 -28.12 10.90 -16.27
N THR A 316 -27.42 10.39 -17.29
CA THR A 316 -27.83 10.56 -18.70
C THR A 316 -28.99 9.64 -19.09
N LYS A 317 -29.82 10.10 -20.02
CA LYS A 317 -30.82 9.25 -20.70
C LYS A 317 -30.26 8.56 -21.94
N ASP A 318 -29.10 8.99 -22.41
CA ASP A 318 -28.45 8.45 -23.59
C ASP A 318 -27.21 7.66 -23.18
N ALA A 319 -27.42 6.39 -22.83
CA ALA A 319 -26.34 5.48 -22.44
C ALA A 319 -25.35 5.21 -23.59
N SER A 320 -25.75 5.47 -24.85
CA SER A 320 -24.93 5.20 -26.04
C SER A 320 -23.67 6.06 -26.16
N ILE A 321 -23.61 7.20 -25.45
CA ILE A 321 -22.40 8.03 -25.39
C ILE A 321 -21.29 7.40 -24.56
N TYR A 322 -21.61 6.33 -23.83
CA TYR A 322 -20.71 5.63 -22.93
C TYR A 322 -20.54 4.15 -23.28
N ASP A 323 -21.14 3.75 -24.41
CA ASP A 323 -20.93 2.49 -25.11
C ASP A 323 -19.56 2.60 -25.82
N PHE A 324 -18.49 2.35 -25.08
CA PHE A 324 -17.10 2.49 -25.52
C PHE A 324 -16.64 1.26 -26.29
N ASP A 325 -17.27 0.11 -26.09
CA ASP A 325 -16.97 -1.11 -26.85
C ASP A 325 -17.84 -1.28 -28.12
N GLY A 326 -18.94 -0.52 -28.22
CA GLY A 326 -19.81 -0.44 -29.39
C GLY A 326 -20.84 -1.57 -29.47
N ASP A 327 -21.09 -2.30 -28.38
CA ASP A 327 -22.03 -3.42 -28.35
C ASP A 327 -23.49 -3.02 -28.11
N GLY A 328 -23.70 -1.76 -27.70
CA GLY A 328 -25.00 -1.13 -27.50
C GLY A 328 -25.59 -1.30 -26.10
N ASP A 329 -24.90 -2.01 -25.21
CA ASP A 329 -25.20 -2.09 -23.80
C ASP A 329 -24.30 -1.12 -23.01
N LEU A 330 -24.65 -0.85 -21.75
CA LEU A 330 -23.82 -0.05 -20.86
C LEU A 330 -23.45 -0.90 -19.67
N ASP A 331 -22.22 -1.42 -19.66
CA ASP A 331 -21.77 -2.35 -18.65
C ASP A 331 -20.25 -2.29 -18.39
N GLN A 332 -19.73 -3.35 -17.79
CA GLN A 332 -18.32 -3.43 -17.42
C GLN A 332 -17.39 -3.55 -18.65
N ALA A 333 -17.89 -4.02 -19.78
CA ALA A 333 -17.14 -4.12 -21.03
C ALA A 333 -16.74 -2.73 -21.54
N ASP A 334 -17.56 -1.71 -21.33
CA ASP A 334 -17.22 -0.31 -21.64
C ASP A 334 -16.06 0.21 -20.81
N ALA A 335 -16.07 -0.04 -19.51
CA ALA A 335 -14.97 0.34 -18.62
C ALA A 335 -13.68 -0.40 -19.03
N GLN A 336 -13.78 -1.66 -19.46
CA GLN A 336 -12.65 -2.42 -19.97
C GLN A 336 -12.15 -1.90 -21.32
N ALA A 337 -13.04 -1.49 -22.22
CA ALA A 337 -12.69 -0.89 -23.51
C ALA A 337 -11.96 0.45 -23.33
N LEU A 338 -12.49 1.31 -22.45
CA LEU A 338 -11.84 2.57 -22.07
C LEU A 338 -10.44 2.32 -21.47
N MET A 339 -10.29 1.29 -20.64
CA MET A 339 -8.99 0.92 -20.07
C MET A 339 -8.01 0.40 -21.12
N ASP A 340 -8.49 -0.41 -22.04
CA ASP A 340 -7.70 -0.92 -23.16
C ASP A 340 -7.26 0.23 -24.08
N HIS A 341 -8.09 1.26 -24.26
CA HIS A 341 -7.68 2.49 -24.94
C HIS A 341 -6.51 3.16 -24.23
N VAL A 342 -6.60 3.38 -22.91
CA VAL A 342 -5.56 4.06 -22.13
C VAL A 342 -4.26 3.26 -22.07
N VAL A 343 -4.34 1.95 -21.86
CA VAL A 343 -3.15 1.09 -21.64
C VAL A 343 -2.52 0.64 -22.94
N LYS A 344 -3.34 0.26 -23.93
CA LYS A 344 -2.90 -0.39 -25.17
C LYS A 344 -3.00 0.54 -26.38
N GLY A 345 -3.73 1.65 -26.29
CA GLY A 345 -4.05 2.51 -27.44
C GLY A 345 -5.12 1.91 -28.36
N SER A 346 -5.96 1.00 -27.86
CA SER A 346 -7.06 0.42 -28.62
C SER A 346 -8.05 1.48 -29.08
N GLU A 347 -8.66 1.34 -30.26
CA GLU A 347 -9.77 2.21 -30.66
C GLU A 347 -11.01 1.91 -29.81
N ILE A 348 -11.75 2.95 -29.43
CA ILE A 348 -13.02 2.86 -28.70
C ILE A 348 -14.10 3.63 -29.46
N HIS A 349 -15.34 3.19 -29.31
CA HIS A 349 -16.50 3.96 -29.74
C HIS A 349 -16.70 5.19 -28.81
N SER A 350 -17.42 6.22 -29.25
CA SER A 350 -17.71 7.42 -28.43
C SER A 350 -16.48 8.09 -27.78
N ALA A 351 -15.30 8.03 -28.41
CA ALA A 351 -14.03 8.51 -27.85
C ALA A 351 -14.05 10.00 -27.44
N GLU A 352 -14.89 10.82 -28.06
CA GLU A 352 -15.08 12.23 -27.71
C GLU A 352 -15.72 12.44 -26.32
N TYR A 353 -16.29 11.39 -25.72
CA TYR A 353 -16.90 11.39 -24.38
C TYR A 353 -16.06 10.60 -23.35
N ALA A 354 -14.88 10.13 -23.73
CA ALA A 354 -14.03 9.26 -22.92
C ALA A 354 -13.26 9.99 -21.80
N ASP A 355 -13.17 11.33 -21.88
CA ASP A 355 -12.62 12.19 -20.83
C ASP A 355 -13.73 12.47 -19.80
N LEU A 356 -13.88 11.56 -18.84
CA LEU A 356 -14.92 11.59 -17.81
C LEU A 356 -14.56 12.51 -16.64
N SER A 357 -13.27 12.63 -16.37
CA SER A 357 -12.70 13.59 -15.41
C SER A 357 -12.76 15.03 -15.92
N GLY A 358 -12.83 15.25 -17.25
CA GLY A 358 -12.89 16.57 -17.85
C GLY A 358 -11.56 17.32 -17.84
N ASN A 359 -10.45 16.63 -17.59
CA ASN A 359 -9.12 17.22 -17.47
C ASN A 359 -8.44 17.46 -18.84
N GLY A 360 -9.13 17.15 -19.93
CA GLY A 360 -8.66 17.31 -21.30
C GLY A 360 -7.86 16.12 -21.83
N SER A 361 -7.81 15.00 -21.10
CA SER A 361 -7.08 13.79 -21.51
C SER A 361 -7.77 12.51 -21.04
N VAL A 362 -7.79 11.50 -21.92
CA VAL A 362 -8.29 10.16 -21.55
C VAL A 362 -7.15 9.37 -20.90
N SER A 363 -7.36 8.98 -19.65
CA SER A 363 -6.36 8.39 -18.77
C SER A 363 -6.96 7.32 -17.84
N ALA A 364 -6.11 6.70 -17.02
CA ALA A 364 -6.58 5.66 -16.08
C ALA A 364 -7.54 6.21 -15.02
N TYR A 365 -7.58 7.52 -14.82
CA TYR A 365 -8.51 8.19 -13.92
C TYR A 365 -9.95 8.09 -14.44
N ASP A 366 -10.17 8.19 -15.74
CA ASP A 366 -11.50 8.08 -16.35
C ASP A 366 -12.08 6.66 -16.22
N VAL A 367 -11.22 5.64 -16.17
CA VAL A 367 -11.61 4.22 -16.08
C VAL A 367 -12.14 3.87 -14.69
N LEU A 368 -11.46 4.33 -13.63
CA LEU A 368 -11.76 3.95 -12.26
C LEU A 368 -13.00 4.62 -11.69
N LEU A 369 -13.46 5.67 -12.34
CA LEU A 369 -14.65 6.41 -11.94
C LEU A 369 -15.95 5.78 -12.47
N ARG A 370 -15.86 4.61 -13.13
CA ARG A 370 -16.95 3.83 -13.73
C ARG A 370 -17.12 2.41 -13.19
N LEU A 371 -16.20 1.93 -12.35
CA LEU A 371 -16.21 0.61 -11.71
C LEU A 371 -16.73 0.71 -10.27
#